data_AF-A0A9E5E038-F1
#
_entry.id   AF-A0A9E5E038-F1
#
_cell.length_a   1.000
_cell.length_b   1.000
_cell.length_c   1.000
_cell.angle_alpha   90.00
_cell.angle_beta   90.00
_cell.angle_gamma   90.00
#
_symmetry.space_group_name_H-M   'P 1'
#
loop_
_entity.id
_entity.type
_entity.pdbx_description
1 polymer ?
#
loop_
_entity_poly.entity_id
_entity_poly.type
_entity_poly.pdbx_seq_one_letter_code
_entity_poly.pdbx_strand_id
1 'polypeptide(L)'
;MTKDLEIKNMWTARGLRSGQVMITAVVFFLFITVTIVGGVAFSVLRQVKAGQDLIRSKESFFASESGVEDVLYRIKSGKNYSANESLPISDITASTTVGDITGGKSILSVSSNSGDVRKVYAEILDGSGAAFDYSLLAGSGGLDVEDTVIVNGSVYSNASSTTQVIFPISDQNVSSWKALASAGGTTTGNVVIGESGGSLGPRKIEGNLTVSDGGTLTLTGVVWVTGKITVKGGGSIVLNSSYAGDSGILISDEKITVSSGGSIEGSGQVGSYLLLLTTSSENSAISFSTTATTSAILNAQNGTIVISAGTVKQATGNRVTVSGNSSIDYGSNLFHVHFKTNTSQGVDIKAWKEIE
;
A
#
# COMPACT_ATOMS: atom_id res chain seq x y z
N MET A 1 -59.30 23.58 97.47
CA MET A 1 -60.69 23.80 97.06
C MET A 1 -60.68 24.05 95.56
N THR A 2 -61.37 23.18 94.86
CA THR A 2 -61.51 23.04 93.40
C THR A 2 -62.08 24.26 92.68
N LYS A 3 -61.63 24.46 91.43
CA LYS A 3 -62.33 24.97 90.22
C LYS A 3 -61.27 25.55 89.27
N ASP A 4 -61.33 25.46 87.96
CA ASP A 4 -61.97 24.59 86.99
C ASP A 4 -61.32 25.04 85.64
N LEU A 5 -60.95 24.07 84.80
CA LEU A 5 -60.98 24.09 83.32
C LEU A 5 -60.96 25.44 82.58
N GLU A 6 -59.95 25.65 81.71
CA GLU A 6 -60.16 25.70 80.25
C GLU A 6 -58.82 25.72 79.50
N ILE A 7 -58.44 24.56 78.95
CA ILE A 7 -57.53 24.48 77.80
C ILE A 7 -58.43 24.59 76.58
N LYS A 8 -58.42 25.74 75.89
CA LYS A 8 -59.06 25.86 74.58
C LYS A 8 -58.23 26.74 73.64
N ASN A 9 -57.83 26.11 72.54
CA ASN A 9 -57.44 26.69 71.25
C ASN A 9 -56.01 27.22 71.11
N MET A 10 -55.07 26.28 71.12
CA MET A 10 -53.85 26.34 70.30
C MET A 10 -54.22 26.42 68.80
N TRP A 11 -53.50 27.27 68.06
CA TRP A 11 -53.53 27.49 66.60
C TRP A 11 -54.65 28.38 66.04
N THR A 12 -54.56 29.70 66.29
CA THR A 12 -55.09 30.69 65.34
C THR A 12 -54.07 30.90 64.23
N ALA A 13 -54.24 30.20 63.10
CA ALA A 13 -53.61 30.61 61.85
C ALA A 13 -54.14 32.01 61.50
N ARG A 14 -53.32 33.05 61.68
CA ARG A 14 -53.61 34.39 61.19
C ARG A 14 -53.87 34.29 59.70
N GLY A 15 -55.12 34.49 59.28
CA GLY A 15 -55.51 34.51 57.88
C GLY A 15 -54.66 35.55 57.15
N LEU A 16 -53.83 35.09 56.22
CA LEU A 16 -53.18 35.98 55.26
C LEU A 16 -54.28 36.81 54.58
N ARG A 17 -54.13 38.13 54.58
CA ARG A 17 -55.02 39.01 53.82
C ARG A 17 -54.94 38.57 52.36
N SER A 18 -56.08 38.34 51.70
CA SER A 18 -56.16 37.74 50.35
C SER A 18 -55.16 38.35 49.32
N GLY A 19 -54.84 39.64 49.43
CA GLY A 19 -53.82 40.29 48.59
C GLY A 19 -52.35 39.90 48.87
N GLN A 20 -51.98 39.56 50.11
CA GLN A 20 -50.61 39.10 50.45
C GLN A 20 -50.33 37.70 49.91
N VAL A 21 -51.35 36.82 49.86
CA VAL A 21 -51.23 35.47 49.28
C VAL A 21 -50.93 35.56 47.78
N MET A 22 -51.61 36.47 47.08
CA MET A 22 -51.41 36.70 45.64
C MET A 22 -49.99 37.20 45.33
N ILE A 23 -49.46 38.15 46.10
CA ILE A 23 -48.10 38.68 45.87
C ILE A 23 -47.05 37.59 46.11
N THR A 24 -47.15 36.81 47.19
CA THR A 24 -46.21 35.71 47.46
C THR A 24 -46.27 34.64 46.38
N ALA A 25 -47.47 34.29 45.89
CA ALA A 25 -47.62 33.34 44.79
C ALA A 25 -46.97 33.86 43.49
N VAL A 26 -47.21 35.13 43.14
CA VAL A 26 -46.63 35.76 41.94
C VAL A 26 -45.10 35.81 42.03
N VAL A 27 -44.55 36.21 43.18
CA VAL A 27 -43.10 36.24 43.39
C VAL A 27 -42.51 34.83 43.34
N PHE A 28 -43.19 33.84 43.92
CA PHE A 28 -42.76 32.44 43.86
C PHE A 28 -42.75 31.90 42.42
N PHE A 29 -43.79 32.17 41.63
CA PHE A 29 -43.83 31.83 40.21
C PHE A 29 -42.76 32.57 39.40
N LEU A 30 -42.45 33.82 39.74
CA LEU A 30 -41.35 34.58 39.12
C LEU A 30 -39.99 33.90 39.38
N PHE A 31 -39.73 33.46 40.61
CA PHE A 31 -38.49 32.74 40.93
C PHE A 31 -38.39 31.39 40.21
N ILE A 32 -39.49 30.63 40.15
CA ILE A 32 -39.53 29.35 39.42
C ILE A 32 -39.26 29.58 37.93
N THR A 33 -39.91 30.58 37.31
CA THR A 33 -39.74 30.87 35.89
C THR A 33 -38.31 31.32 35.55
N VAL A 34 -37.71 32.22 36.34
CA VAL A 34 -36.31 32.62 36.15
C VAL A 34 -35.36 31.42 36.28
N THR A 35 -35.60 30.53 37.25
CA THR A 35 -34.77 29.33 37.45
C THR A 35 -34.88 28.37 36.26
N ILE A 36 -36.09 28.14 35.73
CA ILE A 36 -36.31 27.30 34.56
C ILE A 36 -35.64 27.92 33.32
N VAL A 37 -35.85 29.22 33.08
CA VAL A 37 -35.28 29.94 31.94
C VAL A 37 -33.74 29.93 32.01
N GLY A 38 -33.16 30.18 33.20
CA GLY A 38 -31.72 30.12 33.40
C GLY A 38 -31.14 28.73 33.14
N GLY A 39 -31.83 27.67 33.61
CA GLY A 39 -31.43 26.28 33.35
C GLY A 39 -31.44 25.92 31.87
N VAL A 40 -32.49 26.32 31.14
CA VAL A 40 -32.59 26.10 29.69
C VAL A 40 -31.55 26.92 28.93
N ALA A 41 -31.38 28.20 29.27
CA ALA A 41 -30.40 29.08 28.61
C ALA A 41 -28.97 28.54 28.75
N PHE A 42 -28.59 28.07 29.94
CA PHE A 42 -27.28 27.46 30.15
C PHE A 42 -27.07 26.18 29.32
N SER A 43 -28.10 25.33 29.23
CA SER A 43 -28.07 24.12 28.39
C SER A 43 -27.87 24.46 26.91
N VAL A 44 -28.60 25.46 26.40
CA VAL A 44 -28.48 25.93 25.01
C VAL A 44 -27.08 26.50 24.73
N LEU A 45 -26.55 27.33 25.62
CA LEU A 45 -25.19 27.89 25.46
C LEU A 45 -24.13 26.79 25.40
N ARG A 46 -24.26 25.75 26.23
CA ARG A 46 -23.36 24.59 26.18
C ARG A 46 -23.46 23.84 24.84
N GLN A 47 -24.66 23.67 24.31
CA GLN A 47 -24.87 23.03 23.01
C GLN A 47 -24.30 23.87 21.86
N VAL A 48 -24.46 25.20 21.91
CA VAL A 48 -23.87 26.11 20.92
C VAL A 48 -22.34 26.02 20.96
N LYS A 49 -21.74 26.04 22.14
CA LYS A 49 -20.28 25.90 22.28
C LYS A 49 -19.80 24.54 21.74
N ALA A 50 -20.47 23.44 22.10
CA ALA A 50 -20.12 22.12 21.58
C ALA A 50 -20.25 22.04 20.05
N GLY A 51 -21.25 22.71 19.46
CA GLY A 51 -21.39 22.83 18.01
C GLY A 51 -20.28 23.66 17.36
N GLN A 52 -19.87 24.76 17.99
CA GLN A 52 -18.74 25.57 17.51
C GLN A 52 -17.41 24.81 17.58
N ASP A 53 -17.15 24.13 18.70
CA ASP A 53 -15.94 23.31 18.88
C ASP A 53 -15.90 22.17 17.84
N LEU A 54 -17.06 21.56 17.52
CA LEU A 54 -17.16 20.58 16.43
C LEU A 54 -16.81 21.17 15.06
N ILE A 55 -17.28 22.38 14.76
CA ILE A 55 -16.97 23.07 13.49
C ILE A 55 -15.46 23.36 13.41
N ARG A 56 -14.87 23.97 14.44
CA ARG A 56 -13.44 24.29 14.50
C ARG A 56 -12.55 23.05 14.41
N SER A 57 -12.96 21.97 15.07
CA SER A 57 -12.33 20.67 14.97
C SER A 57 -12.34 20.15 13.52
N LYS A 58 -13.46 20.28 12.80
CA LYS A 58 -13.55 19.87 11.38
C LYS A 58 -12.66 20.73 10.48
N GLU A 59 -12.64 22.04 10.69
CA GLU A 59 -11.76 22.94 9.95
C GLU A 59 -10.29 22.58 10.15
N SER A 60 -9.88 22.29 11.39
CA SER A 60 -8.53 21.82 11.70
C SER A 60 -8.23 20.48 11.03
N PHE A 61 -9.21 19.56 10.99
CA PHE A 61 -9.05 18.25 10.34
C PHE A 61 -8.83 18.41 8.83
N PHE A 62 -9.71 19.13 8.13
CA PHE A 62 -9.59 19.32 6.68
C PHE A 62 -8.33 20.09 6.30
N ALA A 63 -7.90 21.03 7.14
CA ALA A 63 -6.63 21.72 6.93
C ALA A 63 -5.44 20.75 7.05
N SER A 64 -5.43 19.93 8.10
CA SER A 64 -4.40 18.90 8.29
C SER A 64 -4.37 17.90 7.14
N GLU A 65 -5.55 17.40 6.73
CA GLU A 65 -5.73 16.48 5.60
C GLU A 65 -5.17 17.06 4.29
N SER A 66 -5.52 18.31 3.98
CA SER A 66 -5.00 19.03 2.81
C SER A 66 -3.48 19.14 2.83
N GLY A 67 -2.88 19.36 4.01
CA GLY A 67 -1.42 19.41 4.17
C GLY A 67 -0.73 18.07 3.90
N VAL A 68 -1.38 16.93 4.21
CA VAL A 68 -0.87 15.60 3.85
C VAL A 68 -1.03 15.36 2.35
N GLU A 69 -2.21 15.62 1.79
CA GLU A 69 -2.52 15.40 0.38
C GLU A 69 -1.61 16.20 -0.55
N ASP A 70 -1.34 17.46 -0.23
CA ASP A 70 -0.46 18.31 -1.04
C ASP A 70 0.98 17.76 -1.08
N VAL A 71 1.54 17.41 0.08
CA VAL A 71 2.90 16.84 0.17
C VAL A 71 2.94 15.45 -0.49
N LEU A 72 1.94 14.62 -0.24
CA LEU A 72 1.80 13.30 -0.88
C LEU A 72 1.77 13.42 -2.40
N TYR A 73 0.98 14.34 -2.93
CA TYR A 73 0.90 14.61 -4.36
C TYR A 73 2.24 15.10 -4.93
N ARG A 74 2.94 16.00 -4.24
CA ARG A 74 4.27 16.47 -4.64
C ARG A 74 5.28 15.32 -4.68
N ILE A 75 5.28 14.44 -3.68
CA ILE A 75 6.14 13.25 -3.63
C ILE A 75 5.80 12.30 -4.79
N LYS A 76 4.52 11.98 -5.00
CA LYS A 76 4.04 11.13 -6.10
C LYS A 76 4.36 11.67 -7.49
N SER A 77 4.35 13.00 -7.66
CA SER A 77 4.59 13.66 -8.94
C SER A 77 6.04 14.10 -9.15
N GLY A 78 6.95 13.73 -8.25
CA GLY A 78 8.37 14.06 -8.35
C GLY A 78 8.65 15.57 -8.26
N LYS A 79 7.78 16.34 -7.61
CA LYS A 79 7.96 17.78 -7.37
C LYS A 79 8.82 18.01 -6.12
N ASN A 80 9.45 19.18 -6.07
CA ASN A 80 10.22 19.58 -4.90
C ASN A 80 9.33 19.70 -3.64
N TYR A 81 9.84 19.18 -2.53
CA TYR A 81 9.28 19.33 -1.20
C TYR A 81 10.43 19.36 -0.18
N SER A 82 10.14 19.86 1.01
CA SER A 82 11.07 19.97 2.13
C SER A 82 10.65 19.05 3.27
N ALA A 83 11.55 18.82 4.23
CA ALA A 83 11.24 18.04 5.43
C ALA A 83 10.16 18.71 6.31
N ASN A 84 10.00 20.03 6.21
CA ASN A 84 8.98 20.79 6.91
C ASN A 84 8.29 21.74 5.94
N GLU A 85 6.98 21.68 5.87
CA GLU A 85 6.14 22.39 4.93
C GLU A 85 4.98 23.08 5.66
N SER A 86 4.50 24.19 5.13
CA SER A 86 3.41 24.97 5.72
C SER A 86 2.42 25.34 4.63
N LEU A 87 1.17 24.91 4.78
CA LEU A 87 0.08 25.19 3.85
C LEU A 87 -0.99 26.08 4.54
N PRO A 88 -1.07 27.37 4.20
CA PRO A 88 -2.14 28.23 4.68
C PRO A 88 -3.46 27.91 3.97
N ILE A 89 -4.53 27.69 4.74
CA ILE A 89 -5.89 27.40 4.27
C ILE A 89 -6.84 28.37 4.98
N SER A 90 -7.20 29.44 4.26
CA SER A 90 -7.90 30.58 4.85
C SER A 90 -7.12 31.15 6.04
N ASP A 91 -7.67 31.10 7.26
CA ASP A 91 -7.08 31.67 8.48
C ASP A 91 -6.30 30.63 9.32
N ILE A 92 -6.25 29.37 8.86
CA ILE A 92 -5.61 28.27 9.56
C ILE A 92 -4.40 27.81 8.75
N THR A 93 -3.38 27.30 9.42
CA THR A 93 -2.18 26.76 8.77
C THR A 93 -2.02 25.29 9.10
N ALA A 94 -1.82 24.46 8.07
CA ALA A 94 -1.40 23.09 8.21
C ALA A 94 0.14 23.02 8.16
N SER A 95 0.74 22.47 9.21
CA SER A 95 2.19 22.25 9.31
C SER A 95 2.49 20.77 9.06
N THR A 96 3.15 20.47 7.94
CA THR A 96 3.48 19.10 7.52
C THR A 96 4.96 18.81 7.75
N THR A 97 5.27 17.66 8.35
CA THR A 97 6.63 17.14 8.53
C THR A 97 6.78 15.84 7.76
N VAL A 98 7.85 15.72 6.98
CA VAL A 98 8.20 14.53 6.22
C VAL A 98 9.41 13.86 6.88
N GLY A 99 9.24 12.61 7.31
CA GLY A 99 10.30 11.78 7.84
C GLY A 99 10.64 10.62 6.91
N ASP A 100 11.85 10.08 7.02
CA ASP A 100 12.23 8.85 6.34
C ASP A 100 11.89 7.63 7.22
N ILE A 101 11.37 6.58 6.60
CA ILE A 101 11.10 5.27 7.22
C ILE A 101 11.76 4.17 6.37
N THR A 102 11.87 2.95 6.91
CA THR A 102 12.35 1.82 6.11
C THR A 102 11.47 1.61 4.89
N GLY A 103 12.07 1.78 3.70
CA GLY A 103 11.39 1.57 2.43
C GLY A 103 10.43 2.68 2.01
N GLY A 104 10.52 3.90 2.59
CA GLY A 104 9.72 5.05 2.13
C GLY A 104 9.74 6.27 3.05
N LYS A 105 8.61 6.98 3.15
CA LYS A 105 8.46 8.21 3.94
C LYS A 105 7.23 8.21 4.83
N SER A 106 7.32 8.89 5.95
CA SER A 106 6.18 9.26 6.78
C SER A 106 5.83 10.73 6.58
N ILE A 107 4.54 11.04 6.56
CA ILE A 107 4.03 12.41 6.40
C ILE A 107 3.09 12.66 7.57
N LEU A 108 3.44 13.62 8.42
CA LEU A 108 2.61 14.06 9.55
C LEU A 108 2.20 15.50 9.34
N SER A 109 0.91 15.76 9.18
CA SER A 109 0.36 17.12 9.14
C SER A 109 -0.36 17.44 10.43
N VAL A 110 -0.16 18.65 10.96
CA VAL A 110 -0.81 19.15 12.17
C VAL A 110 -1.45 20.50 11.87
N SER A 111 -2.69 20.68 12.29
CA SER A 111 -3.40 21.95 12.17
C SER A 111 -4.17 22.26 13.45
N SER A 112 -4.36 23.54 13.73
CA SER A 112 -5.14 23.98 14.88
C SER A 112 -5.97 25.23 14.60
N ASN A 113 -7.24 25.20 14.99
CA ASN A 113 -8.09 26.36 15.09
C ASN A 113 -8.47 26.60 16.55
N SER A 114 -8.02 27.72 17.12
CA SER A 114 -8.43 28.18 18.46
C SER A 114 -8.25 27.15 19.59
N GLY A 115 -7.27 26.24 19.46
CA GLY A 115 -6.96 25.20 20.45
C GLY A 115 -7.53 23.81 20.12
N ASP A 116 -8.42 23.70 19.13
CA ASP A 116 -8.81 22.41 18.57
C ASP A 116 -7.69 21.95 17.64
N VAL A 117 -6.97 20.88 18.00
CA VAL A 117 -5.81 20.37 17.25
C VAL A 117 -6.20 19.06 16.55
N ARG A 118 -5.82 18.94 15.28
CA ARG A 118 -5.98 17.70 14.49
C ARG A 118 -4.66 17.31 13.85
N LYS A 119 -4.39 16.01 13.81
CA LYS A 119 -3.18 15.44 13.23
C LYS A 119 -3.55 14.31 12.27
N VAL A 120 -3.09 14.42 11.04
CA VAL A 120 -3.25 13.38 10.01
C VAL A 120 -1.88 12.82 9.67
N TYR A 121 -1.80 11.49 9.62
CA TYR A 121 -0.57 10.75 9.41
C TYR A 121 -0.72 9.80 8.21
N ALA A 122 0.26 9.83 7.32
CA ALA A 122 0.38 8.90 6.22
C ALA A 122 1.75 8.23 6.19
N GLU A 123 1.78 6.94 5.85
CA GLU A 123 3.00 6.23 5.46
C GLU A 123 2.94 5.93 3.98
N ILE A 124 4.04 6.22 3.31
CA ILE A 124 4.25 5.84 1.94
C ILE A 124 5.50 4.99 1.80
N LEU A 125 5.44 3.99 0.93
CA LEU A 125 6.60 3.18 0.58
C LEU A 125 7.14 3.59 -0.79
N ASP A 126 8.45 3.78 -0.86
CA ASP A 126 9.21 3.92 -2.09
C ASP A 126 9.19 2.58 -2.82
N GLY A 127 8.45 2.51 -3.91
CA GLY A 127 8.30 1.31 -4.70
C GLY A 127 7.39 1.53 -5.89
N SER A 128 7.86 1.13 -7.07
CA SER A 128 6.98 0.81 -8.18
C SER A 128 6.26 -0.51 -7.86
N GLY A 129 5.33 -0.49 -6.90
CA GLY A 129 4.49 -1.65 -6.60
C GLY A 129 3.73 -2.08 -7.86
N ALA A 130 3.66 -3.38 -8.11
CA ALA A 130 2.71 -3.95 -9.05
C ALA A 130 1.73 -4.80 -8.25
N ALA A 131 0.44 -4.52 -8.41
CA ALA A 131 -0.62 -5.34 -7.83
C ALA A 131 -0.95 -6.45 -8.85
N PHE A 132 -0.74 -7.71 -8.45
CA PHE A 132 -1.09 -8.84 -9.30
C PHE A 132 -2.43 -9.38 -8.87
N ASP A 133 -3.54 -8.84 -9.36
CA ASP A 133 -4.89 -9.25 -8.91
C ASP A 133 -5.25 -10.71 -9.18
N TYR A 134 -4.51 -11.37 -10.08
CA TYR A 134 -4.75 -12.75 -10.52
C TYR A 134 -3.50 -13.61 -10.37
N SER A 135 -3.71 -14.88 -10.02
CA SER A 135 -2.64 -15.89 -10.02
C SER A 135 -2.11 -16.14 -11.42
N LEU A 136 -3.02 -16.16 -12.39
CA LEU A 136 -2.71 -16.19 -13.80
C LEU A 136 -3.53 -15.11 -14.52
N LEU A 137 -2.85 -14.25 -15.26
CA LEU A 137 -3.46 -13.27 -16.15
C LEU A 137 -2.96 -13.53 -17.58
N ALA A 138 -3.88 -13.95 -18.45
CA ALA A 138 -3.65 -14.04 -19.89
C ALA A 138 -4.40 -12.92 -20.63
N GLY A 139 -3.68 -12.21 -21.49
CA GLY A 139 -4.21 -11.17 -22.35
C GLY A 139 -5.05 -11.71 -23.52
N SER A 140 -5.03 -10.96 -24.63
CA SER A 140 -5.73 -11.31 -25.88
C SER A 140 -5.32 -12.65 -26.48
N GLY A 141 -4.06 -13.07 -26.22
CA GLY A 141 -3.53 -14.36 -26.63
C GLY A 141 -4.16 -15.55 -25.89
N GLY A 142 -4.79 -15.32 -24.73
CA GLY A 142 -5.53 -16.35 -24.02
C GLY A 142 -4.67 -17.34 -23.24
N LEU A 143 -5.37 -18.32 -22.64
CA LEU A 143 -4.81 -19.33 -21.77
C LEU A 143 -5.00 -20.70 -22.42
N ASP A 144 -3.88 -21.40 -22.64
CA ASP A 144 -3.87 -22.80 -23.09
C ASP A 144 -3.40 -23.68 -21.93
N VAL A 145 -4.19 -24.69 -21.57
CA VAL A 145 -3.85 -25.64 -20.50
C VAL A 145 -3.85 -27.04 -21.09
N GLU A 146 -2.73 -27.73 -20.93
CA GLU A 146 -2.53 -29.12 -21.30
C GLU A 146 -2.18 -29.93 -20.04
N ASP A 147 -2.44 -31.24 -20.07
CA ASP A 147 -2.25 -32.13 -18.91
C ASP A 147 -3.01 -31.71 -17.64
N THR A 148 -2.57 -32.21 -16.48
CA THR A 148 -3.09 -31.78 -15.18
C THR A 148 -2.36 -30.53 -14.72
N VAL A 149 -3.08 -29.44 -14.45
CA VAL A 149 -2.52 -28.19 -13.93
C VAL A 149 -3.31 -27.77 -12.70
N ILE A 150 -2.60 -27.37 -11.65
CA ILE A 150 -3.20 -26.85 -10.41
C ILE A 150 -2.99 -25.34 -10.36
N VAL A 151 -4.07 -24.58 -10.19
CA VAL A 151 -3.97 -23.14 -9.93
C VAL A 151 -4.63 -22.84 -8.60
N ASN A 152 -3.81 -22.53 -7.60
CA ASN A 152 -4.26 -22.05 -6.30
C ASN A 152 -4.39 -20.54 -6.35
N GLY A 153 -5.51 -20.04 -6.89
CA GLY A 153 -5.79 -18.60 -7.00
C GLY A 153 -6.75 -18.27 -8.14
N SER A 154 -6.96 -16.98 -8.40
CA SER A 154 -7.88 -16.50 -9.44
C SER A 154 -7.24 -16.45 -10.82
N VAL A 155 -7.92 -16.97 -11.83
CA VAL A 155 -7.47 -16.95 -13.23
C VAL A 155 -8.28 -15.93 -14.03
N TYR A 156 -7.59 -15.10 -14.80
CA TYR A 156 -8.17 -14.21 -15.80
C TYR A 156 -7.61 -14.54 -17.19
N SER A 157 -8.48 -14.64 -18.18
CA SER A 157 -8.12 -14.87 -19.58
C SER A 157 -9.06 -14.07 -20.48
N ASN A 158 -8.50 -13.24 -21.37
CA ASN A 158 -9.25 -12.40 -22.30
C ASN A 158 -9.08 -12.85 -23.75
N ALA A 159 -9.05 -14.17 -23.97
CA ALA A 159 -8.80 -14.77 -25.28
C ALA A 159 -9.71 -14.19 -26.37
N SER A 160 -9.12 -13.75 -27.49
CA SER A 160 -9.84 -13.24 -28.67
C SER A 160 -10.73 -12.01 -28.44
N SER A 161 -10.60 -11.32 -27.30
CA SER A 161 -11.29 -10.06 -27.08
C SER A 161 -10.54 -8.89 -27.73
N THR A 162 -11.30 -7.91 -28.21
CA THR A 162 -10.79 -6.63 -28.70
C THR A 162 -10.62 -5.61 -27.58
N THR A 163 -11.07 -5.92 -26.36
CA THR A 163 -10.89 -5.05 -25.19
C THR A 163 -9.46 -5.13 -24.67
N GLN A 164 -8.86 -3.96 -24.44
CA GLN A 164 -7.54 -3.85 -23.86
C GLN A 164 -7.55 -4.39 -22.43
N VAL A 165 -6.65 -5.32 -22.14
CA VAL A 165 -6.39 -5.79 -20.77
C VAL A 165 -5.45 -4.79 -20.10
N ILE A 166 -5.81 -4.34 -18.90
CA ILE A 166 -4.90 -3.56 -18.07
C ILE A 166 -3.95 -4.55 -17.42
N PHE A 167 -2.67 -4.43 -17.76
CA PHE A 167 -1.63 -5.27 -17.18
C PHE A 167 -1.05 -4.64 -15.90
N PRO A 168 -0.55 -5.47 -14.96
CA PRO A 168 -0.10 -5.03 -13.63
C PRO A 168 1.20 -4.20 -13.65
N ILE A 169 2.00 -4.28 -14.72
CA ILE A 169 3.26 -3.53 -14.85
C ILE A 169 3.13 -2.54 -16.00
N SER A 170 3.34 -1.26 -15.72
CA SER A 170 3.35 -0.22 -16.77
C SER A 170 4.71 -0.10 -17.46
N ASP A 171 4.72 0.44 -18.68
CA ASP A 171 5.97 0.75 -19.40
C ASP A 171 6.87 1.71 -18.61
N GLN A 172 6.27 2.60 -17.82
CA GLN A 172 6.99 3.50 -16.93
C GLN A 172 7.74 2.74 -15.83
N ASN A 173 7.14 1.68 -15.26
CA ASN A 173 7.83 0.84 -14.27
C ASN A 173 9.04 0.16 -14.90
N VAL A 174 8.87 -0.44 -16.08
CA VAL A 174 9.95 -1.10 -16.82
C VAL A 174 11.08 -0.13 -17.15
N SER A 175 10.75 1.07 -17.65
CA SER A 175 11.73 2.12 -17.97
C SER A 175 12.52 2.55 -16.72
N SER A 176 11.84 2.78 -15.59
CA SER A 176 12.47 3.14 -14.32
C SER A 176 13.41 2.05 -13.81
N TRP A 177 13.02 0.78 -13.89
CA TRP A 177 13.87 -0.34 -13.49
C TRP A 177 15.09 -0.52 -14.40
N LYS A 178 14.95 -0.31 -15.71
CA LYS A 178 16.09 -0.28 -16.65
C LYS A 178 17.06 0.86 -16.36
N ALA A 179 16.54 2.03 -15.95
CA ALA A 179 17.37 3.16 -15.53
C ALA A 179 18.16 2.84 -14.25
N LEU A 180 17.54 2.20 -13.26
CA LEU A 180 18.21 1.71 -12.04
C LEU A 180 19.36 0.75 -12.36
N ALA A 181 19.11 -0.23 -13.22
CA ALA A 181 20.13 -1.18 -13.65
C ALA A 181 21.31 -0.48 -14.33
N SER A 182 21.01 0.48 -15.23
CA SER A 182 22.02 1.27 -15.95
C SER A 182 22.84 2.18 -15.02
N ALA A 183 22.22 2.76 -13.99
CA ALA A 183 22.89 3.56 -12.97
C ALA A 183 23.90 2.74 -12.15
N GLY A 184 23.68 1.44 -12.00
CA GLY A 184 24.63 0.50 -11.39
C GLY A 184 25.84 0.15 -12.26
N GLY A 185 25.91 0.69 -13.48
CA GLY A 185 26.95 0.47 -14.47
C GLY A 185 26.49 -0.42 -15.62
N THR A 186 27.35 -0.57 -16.63
CA THR A 186 27.11 -1.45 -17.79
C THR A 186 28.25 -2.45 -17.93
N THR A 187 27.91 -3.70 -18.18
CA THR A 187 28.84 -4.77 -18.55
C THR A 187 28.60 -5.11 -20.02
N THR A 188 29.59 -4.92 -20.87
CA THR A 188 29.50 -5.26 -22.30
C THR A 188 29.94 -6.70 -22.52
N GLY A 189 29.14 -7.46 -23.29
CA GLY A 189 29.39 -8.86 -23.58
C GLY A 189 28.58 -9.82 -22.71
N ASN A 190 28.72 -11.11 -22.99
CA ASN A 190 27.98 -12.16 -22.30
C ASN A 190 28.55 -12.40 -20.90
N VAL A 191 27.65 -12.61 -19.93
CA VAL A 191 27.98 -12.96 -18.55
C VAL A 191 27.59 -14.42 -18.29
N VAL A 192 28.52 -15.19 -17.73
CA VAL A 192 28.28 -16.58 -17.35
C VAL A 192 28.61 -16.74 -15.87
N ILE A 193 27.65 -17.29 -15.12
CA ILE A 193 27.79 -17.69 -13.73
C ILE A 193 27.81 -19.22 -13.70
N GLY A 194 29.00 -19.79 -13.57
CA GLY A 194 29.21 -21.23 -13.41
C GLY A 194 29.37 -21.63 -11.94
N GLU A 195 29.95 -22.80 -11.68
CA GLU A 195 30.13 -23.41 -10.35
C GLU A 195 30.65 -22.47 -9.26
N SER A 196 31.53 -21.52 -9.58
CA SER A 196 32.07 -20.57 -8.60
C SER A 196 31.02 -19.62 -8.01
N GLY A 197 29.85 -19.53 -8.64
CA GLY A 197 28.83 -18.55 -8.32
C GLY A 197 29.27 -17.12 -8.59
N GLY A 198 28.44 -16.17 -8.18
CA GLY A 198 28.74 -14.75 -8.29
C GLY A 198 27.65 -13.86 -7.70
N SER A 199 27.93 -12.57 -7.58
CA SER A 199 26.93 -11.56 -7.23
C SER A 199 26.80 -10.51 -8.32
N LEU A 200 25.60 -9.99 -8.52
CA LEU A 200 25.31 -9.01 -9.56
C LEU A 200 24.16 -8.09 -9.13
N GLY A 201 24.31 -6.80 -9.39
CA GLY A 201 23.21 -5.84 -9.27
C GLY A 201 23.49 -4.67 -8.30
N PRO A 202 22.96 -3.47 -8.58
CA PRO A 202 22.30 -3.07 -9.83
C PRO A 202 23.29 -3.08 -11.01
N ARG A 203 22.86 -3.54 -12.19
CA ARG A 203 23.75 -3.66 -13.38
C ARG A 203 22.96 -3.83 -14.69
N LYS A 204 23.37 -3.11 -15.74
CA LYS A 204 22.99 -3.42 -17.14
C LYS A 204 24.01 -4.39 -17.77
N ILE A 205 23.54 -5.40 -18.49
CA ILE A 205 24.35 -6.30 -19.32
C ILE A 205 23.97 -6.09 -20.79
N GLU A 206 24.93 -5.66 -21.60
CA GLU A 206 24.81 -5.57 -23.06
C GLU A 206 25.28 -6.88 -23.70
N GLY A 207 24.44 -7.91 -23.57
CA GLY A 207 24.74 -9.29 -23.95
C GLY A 207 23.76 -10.26 -23.30
N ASN A 208 24.14 -11.54 -23.27
CA ASN A 208 23.35 -12.59 -22.63
C ASN A 208 23.82 -12.85 -21.20
N LEU A 209 22.91 -13.31 -20.34
CA LEU A 209 23.22 -13.83 -19.00
C LEU A 209 22.93 -15.33 -18.97
N THR A 210 23.92 -16.14 -18.59
CA THR A 210 23.75 -17.58 -18.35
C THR A 210 24.14 -17.94 -16.93
N VAL A 211 23.27 -18.66 -16.22
CA VAL A 211 23.55 -19.25 -14.91
C VAL A 211 23.46 -20.77 -15.09
N SER A 212 24.58 -21.47 -14.88
CA SER A 212 24.68 -22.89 -15.17
C SER A 212 25.56 -23.65 -14.19
N ASP A 213 25.62 -24.97 -14.37
CA ASP A 213 26.59 -25.86 -13.75
C ASP A 213 26.55 -25.77 -12.21
N GLY A 214 25.35 -25.78 -11.63
CA GLY A 214 25.17 -25.67 -10.17
C GLY A 214 25.53 -24.31 -9.55
N GLY A 215 25.94 -23.32 -10.37
CA GLY A 215 26.35 -22.01 -9.91
C GLY A 215 25.21 -21.18 -9.33
N THR A 216 25.48 -20.46 -8.25
CA THR A 216 24.51 -19.52 -7.63
C THR A 216 24.84 -18.08 -8.00
N LEU A 217 23.90 -17.39 -8.64
CA LEU A 217 23.89 -15.95 -8.84
C LEU A 217 23.10 -15.27 -7.72
N THR A 218 23.79 -14.50 -6.87
CA THR A 218 23.15 -13.66 -5.86
C THR A 218 22.85 -12.27 -6.42
N LEU A 219 21.58 -11.91 -6.53
CA LEU A 219 21.16 -10.58 -6.96
C LEU A 219 21.19 -9.58 -5.81
N THR A 220 21.91 -8.47 -6.00
CA THR A 220 22.06 -7.38 -5.02
C THR A 220 21.34 -6.09 -5.43
N GLY A 221 20.67 -6.09 -6.59
CA GLY A 221 19.92 -4.96 -7.13
C GLY A 221 19.22 -5.35 -8.44
N VAL A 222 18.55 -4.38 -9.08
CA VAL A 222 17.89 -4.59 -10.38
C VAL A 222 18.93 -4.90 -11.45
N VAL A 223 18.73 -6.00 -12.18
CA VAL A 223 19.57 -6.38 -13.31
C VAL A 223 18.76 -6.31 -14.61
N TRP A 224 19.31 -5.65 -15.62
CA TRP A 224 18.74 -5.57 -16.96
C TRP A 224 19.70 -6.20 -17.96
N VAL A 225 19.23 -7.18 -18.70
CA VAL A 225 19.95 -7.89 -19.75
C VAL A 225 19.31 -7.53 -21.09
N THR A 226 20.10 -6.99 -22.03
CA THR A 226 19.58 -6.62 -23.36
C THR A 226 19.41 -7.83 -24.28
N GLY A 227 20.10 -8.94 -23.98
CA GLY A 227 19.95 -10.22 -24.66
C GLY A 227 19.07 -11.18 -23.87
N LYS A 228 19.40 -12.47 -23.97
CA LYS A 228 18.66 -13.58 -23.33
C LYS A 228 19.16 -13.86 -21.93
N ILE A 229 18.26 -14.39 -21.10
CA ILE A 229 18.59 -14.95 -19.78
C ILE A 229 18.35 -16.46 -19.81
N THR A 230 19.36 -17.25 -19.43
CA THR A 230 19.27 -18.72 -19.39
C THR A 230 19.72 -19.25 -18.03
N VAL A 231 18.86 -20.02 -17.37
CA VAL A 231 19.16 -20.73 -16.12
C VAL A 231 18.99 -22.23 -16.36
N LYS A 232 20.07 -23.00 -16.21
CA LYS A 232 20.09 -24.43 -16.58
C LYS A 232 21.06 -25.24 -15.73
N GLY A 233 21.00 -26.57 -15.81
CA GLY A 233 22.05 -27.45 -15.28
C GLY A 233 22.35 -27.25 -13.80
N GLY A 234 21.33 -27.04 -12.97
CA GLY A 234 21.51 -26.80 -11.53
C GLY A 234 21.72 -25.33 -11.14
N GLY A 235 21.84 -24.41 -12.11
CA GLY A 235 22.07 -23.00 -11.83
C GLY A 235 20.94 -22.36 -11.02
N SER A 236 21.28 -21.49 -10.06
CA SER A 236 20.32 -20.85 -9.16
C SER A 236 20.44 -19.34 -9.19
N ILE A 237 19.32 -18.62 -9.22
CA ILE A 237 19.28 -17.17 -8.98
C ILE A 237 18.57 -16.91 -7.66
N VAL A 238 19.26 -16.23 -6.73
CA VAL A 238 18.78 -15.99 -5.37
C VAL A 238 18.89 -14.50 -5.06
N LEU A 239 17.90 -13.93 -4.36
CA LEU A 239 18.03 -12.57 -3.86
C LEU A 239 18.96 -12.51 -2.66
N ASN A 240 19.78 -11.46 -2.59
CA ASN A 240 20.58 -11.21 -1.41
C ASN A 240 19.69 -11.04 -0.17
N SER A 241 20.16 -11.51 1.00
CA SER A 241 19.41 -11.43 2.26
C SER A 241 19.02 -10.01 2.68
N SER A 242 19.73 -8.99 2.19
CA SER A 242 19.39 -7.57 2.39
C SER A 242 18.03 -7.16 1.80
N TYR A 243 17.41 -7.99 0.95
CA TYR A 243 16.05 -7.76 0.49
C TYR A 243 15.00 -7.99 1.59
N ALA A 244 15.31 -8.77 2.64
CA ALA A 244 14.33 -9.10 3.68
C ALA A 244 12.99 -9.55 3.04
N GLY A 245 11.85 -8.98 3.44
CA GLY A 245 10.54 -9.29 2.84
C GLY A 245 10.31 -8.74 1.43
N ASP A 246 11.19 -7.88 0.91
CA ASP A 246 11.03 -7.27 -0.40
C ASP A 246 11.36 -8.24 -1.54
N SER A 247 10.80 -7.94 -2.71
CA SER A 247 11.02 -8.70 -3.95
C SER A 247 12.03 -8.03 -4.88
N GLY A 248 12.69 -8.84 -5.70
CA GLY A 248 13.70 -8.40 -6.66
C GLY A 248 13.22 -8.47 -8.11
N ILE A 249 13.97 -7.82 -8.99
CA ILE A 249 13.61 -7.63 -10.40
C ILE A 249 14.78 -8.05 -11.29
N LEU A 250 14.49 -8.92 -12.26
CA LEU A 250 15.40 -9.33 -13.32
C LEU A 250 14.72 -9.16 -14.68
N ILE A 251 15.30 -8.30 -15.53
CA ILE A 251 14.70 -7.90 -16.82
C ILE A 251 15.53 -8.45 -17.97
N SER A 252 14.85 -8.96 -19.00
CA SER A 252 15.41 -9.37 -20.28
C SER A 252 14.69 -8.64 -21.42
N ASP A 253 15.42 -8.08 -22.38
CA ASP A 253 14.76 -7.54 -23.59
C ASP A 253 14.35 -8.65 -24.56
N GLU A 254 15.06 -9.78 -24.50
CA GLU A 254 14.75 -10.99 -25.25
C GLU A 254 14.17 -12.09 -24.33
N LYS A 255 14.28 -13.34 -24.76
CA LYS A 255 13.74 -14.53 -24.08
C LYS A 255 14.41 -14.84 -22.73
N ILE A 256 13.60 -15.25 -21.76
CA ILE A 256 14.04 -15.86 -20.50
C ILE A 256 13.77 -17.38 -20.55
N THR A 257 14.77 -18.19 -20.23
CA THR A 257 14.64 -19.65 -20.16
C THR A 257 15.12 -20.16 -18.81
N VAL A 258 14.24 -20.86 -18.09
CA VAL A 258 14.57 -21.64 -16.89
C VAL A 258 14.28 -23.10 -17.22
N SER A 259 15.33 -23.91 -17.34
CA SER A 259 15.22 -25.34 -17.68
C SER A 259 15.51 -26.23 -16.48
N SER A 260 15.43 -27.56 -16.67
CA SER A 260 15.52 -28.53 -15.59
C SER A 260 16.78 -28.34 -14.72
N GLY A 261 16.57 -28.41 -13.41
CA GLY A 261 17.59 -28.14 -12.39
C GLY A 261 17.80 -26.65 -12.11
N GLY A 262 17.27 -25.72 -12.90
CA GLY A 262 17.34 -24.29 -12.60
C GLY A 262 16.42 -23.88 -11.44
N SER A 263 16.87 -23.02 -10.53
CA SER A 263 16.02 -22.46 -9.46
C SER A 263 16.00 -20.93 -9.45
N ILE A 264 14.89 -20.37 -8.97
CA ILE A 264 14.62 -18.92 -8.87
C ILE A 264 14.06 -18.67 -7.48
N GLU A 265 14.79 -17.96 -6.64
CA GLU A 265 14.53 -17.87 -5.20
C GLU A 265 14.51 -16.41 -4.73
N GLY A 266 13.65 -16.14 -3.75
CA GLY A 266 13.64 -14.86 -3.03
C GLY A 266 14.82 -14.75 -2.08
N SER A 267 14.70 -13.88 -1.07
CA SER A 267 15.74 -13.64 -0.05
C SER A 267 15.83 -14.74 1.02
N GLY A 268 14.91 -15.70 0.99
CA GLY A 268 14.66 -16.68 2.05
C GLY A 268 13.65 -16.21 3.10
N GLN A 269 13.12 -14.99 3.02
CA GLN A 269 12.02 -14.51 3.87
C GLN A 269 10.66 -14.69 3.20
N VAL A 270 9.62 -14.90 4.01
CA VAL A 270 8.23 -14.97 3.52
C VAL A 270 7.86 -13.63 2.87
N GLY A 271 7.25 -13.70 1.68
CA GLY A 271 6.87 -12.51 0.90
C GLY A 271 7.95 -11.99 -0.07
N SER A 272 9.17 -12.56 -0.03
CA SER A 272 10.22 -12.21 -0.97
C SER A 272 10.16 -13.09 -2.22
N TYR A 273 9.97 -12.46 -3.37
CA TYR A 273 9.85 -13.10 -4.68
C TYR A 273 10.84 -12.50 -5.68
N LEU A 274 11.11 -13.21 -6.77
CA LEU A 274 11.89 -12.68 -7.89
C LEU A 274 11.00 -12.57 -9.13
N LEU A 275 10.80 -11.34 -9.59
CA LEU A 275 10.13 -11.03 -10.84
C LEU A 275 11.09 -11.26 -12.01
N LEU A 276 10.72 -12.21 -12.86
CA LEU A 276 11.32 -12.44 -14.16
C LEU A 276 10.47 -11.73 -15.21
N LEU A 277 10.95 -10.58 -15.70
CA LEU A 277 10.26 -9.75 -16.66
C LEU A 277 10.95 -9.80 -18.02
N THR A 278 10.18 -10.01 -19.08
CA THR A 278 10.65 -9.83 -20.45
C THR A 278 9.82 -8.81 -21.21
N THR A 279 10.48 -7.99 -22.04
CA THR A 279 9.78 -7.12 -23.00
C THR A 279 9.60 -7.78 -24.37
N SER A 280 10.07 -9.01 -24.54
CA SER A 280 9.94 -9.78 -25.78
C SER A 280 8.48 -10.07 -26.11
N SER A 281 8.15 -9.96 -27.40
CA SER A 281 6.85 -10.36 -27.96
C SER A 281 6.89 -11.75 -28.61
N GLU A 282 7.91 -12.55 -28.33
CA GLU A 282 8.04 -13.89 -28.89
C GLU A 282 6.94 -14.83 -28.37
N ASN A 283 6.61 -15.85 -29.19
CA ASN A 283 5.70 -16.95 -28.83
C ASN A 283 6.26 -17.87 -27.73
N SER A 284 7.44 -17.56 -27.21
CA SER A 284 8.09 -18.27 -26.12
C SER A 284 9.00 -17.30 -25.36
N ALA A 285 8.50 -16.10 -25.06
CA ALA A 285 9.23 -15.03 -24.39
C ALA A 285 9.72 -15.45 -22.99
N ILE A 286 8.94 -16.27 -22.27
CA ILE A 286 9.42 -17.00 -21.09
C ILE A 286 9.17 -18.49 -21.31
N SER A 287 10.20 -19.31 -21.16
CA SER A 287 10.10 -20.76 -21.06
C SER A 287 10.51 -21.21 -19.67
N PHE A 288 9.60 -21.87 -18.95
CA PHE A 288 9.81 -22.30 -17.57
C PHE A 288 9.53 -23.80 -17.47
N SER A 289 10.56 -24.58 -17.16
CA SER A 289 10.46 -26.02 -16.97
C SER A 289 11.49 -26.46 -15.94
N THR A 290 11.09 -26.51 -14.67
CA THR A 290 11.95 -26.96 -13.58
C THR A 290 11.12 -27.56 -12.46
N THR A 291 11.61 -28.63 -11.82
CA THR A 291 10.97 -29.21 -10.63
C THR A 291 11.56 -28.69 -9.32
N ALA A 292 12.56 -27.80 -9.39
CA ALA A 292 13.08 -27.12 -8.21
C ALA A 292 12.02 -26.21 -7.60
N THR A 293 12.08 -26.01 -6.28
CA THR A 293 11.20 -25.04 -5.60
C THR A 293 11.57 -23.64 -6.06
N THR A 294 10.58 -22.85 -6.48
CA THR A 294 10.82 -21.47 -6.91
C THR A 294 9.87 -20.47 -6.27
N SER A 295 10.34 -19.24 -6.15
CA SER A 295 9.58 -18.05 -5.74
C SER A 295 9.43 -17.08 -6.92
N ALA A 296 9.31 -17.63 -8.14
CA ALA A 296 9.28 -16.85 -9.37
C ALA A 296 7.91 -16.23 -9.63
N ILE A 297 7.91 -14.94 -9.96
CA ILE A 297 6.80 -14.22 -10.60
C ILE A 297 7.19 -14.05 -12.07
N LEU A 298 6.35 -14.51 -13.00
CA LEU A 298 6.64 -14.46 -14.44
C LEU A 298 5.84 -13.34 -15.10
N ASN A 299 6.51 -12.45 -15.84
CA ASN A 299 5.85 -11.38 -16.57
C ASN A 299 6.37 -11.28 -18.02
N ALA A 300 5.49 -11.54 -18.98
CA ALA A 300 5.72 -11.39 -20.42
C ALA A 300 4.51 -10.73 -21.09
N GLN A 301 4.16 -9.52 -20.66
CA GLN A 301 2.94 -8.82 -21.09
C GLN A 301 2.80 -8.64 -22.61
N ASN A 302 3.92 -8.66 -23.34
CA ASN A 302 3.94 -8.52 -24.80
C ASN A 302 4.02 -9.85 -25.54
N GLY A 303 4.28 -10.96 -24.85
CA GLY A 303 4.61 -12.25 -25.45
C GLY A 303 3.91 -13.43 -24.78
N THR A 304 4.47 -14.62 -25.00
CA THR A 304 3.93 -15.88 -24.46
C THR A 304 4.79 -16.42 -23.32
N ILE A 305 4.15 -16.79 -22.23
CA ILE A 305 4.74 -17.61 -21.17
C ILE A 305 4.41 -19.08 -21.44
N VAL A 306 5.43 -19.94 -21.44
CA VAL A 306 5.27 -21.40 -21.55
C VAL A 306 5.80 -22.05 -20.27
N ILE A 307 4.92 -22.64 -19.47
CA ILE A 307 5.26 -23.38 -18.26
C ILE A 307 5.03 -24.86 -18.54
N SER A 308 6.08 -25.66 -18.61
CA SER A 308 5.99 -27.09 -18.98
C SER A 308 6.37 -28.05 -17.86
N ALA A 309 6.83 -27.54 -16.71
CA ALA A 309 6.99 -28.28 -15.47
C ALA A 309 7.27 -27.30 -14.32
N GLY A 310 6.78 -27.61 -13.12
CA GLY A 310 7.17 -26.93 -11.89
C GLY A 310 6.09 -26.10 -11.23
N THR A 311 6.51 -25.36 -10.20
CA THR A 311 5.66 -24.43 -9.46
C THR A 311 6.16 -23.01 -9.64
N VAL A 312 5.26 -22.10 -10.02
CA VAL A 312 5.49 -20.64 -10.03
C VAL A 312 4.50 -19.95 -9.09
N LYS A 313 4.81 -18.73 -8.66
CA LYS A 313 3.95 -17.98 -7.72
C LYS A 313 2.87 -17.18 -8.44
N GLN A 314 3.18 -16.66 -9.62
CA GLN A 314 2.27 -15.84 -10.40
C GLN A 314 2.75 -15.81 -11.87
N ALA A 315 1.82 -15.71 -12.82
CA ALA A 315 2.14 -15.55 -14.24
C ALA A 315 1.24 -14.53 -14.95
N THR A 316 1.84 -13.56 -15.62
CA THR A 316 1.16 -12.57 -16.46
C THR A 316 1.76 -12.54 -17.86
N GLY A 317 0.98 -12.87 -18.89
CA GLY A 317 1.43 -12.79 -20.28
C GLY A 317 0.32 -12.40 -21.25
N ASN A 318 0.66 -12.02 -22.48
CA ASN A 318 -0.36 -11.87 -23.53
C ASN A 318 -1.01 -13.21 -23.85
N ARG A 319 -0.19 -14.27 -23.91
CA ARG A 319 -0.62 -15.67 -23.91
C ARG A 319 0.08 -16.42 -22.79
N VAL A 320 -0.60 -17.36 -22.16
CA VAL A 320 0.01 -18.27 -21.18
C VAL A 320 -0.34 -19.71 -21.56
N THR A 321 0.68 -20.55 -21.68
CA THR A 321 0.53 -21.99 -21.93
C THR A 321 1.07 -22.74 -20.72
N VAL A 322 0.28 -23.62 -20.12
CA VAL A 322 0.66 -24.40 -18.94
C VAL A 322 0.45 -25.89 -19.21
N SER A 323 1.49 -26.70 -19.00
CA SER A 323 1.48 -28.15 -19.22
C SER A 323 2.37 -28.90 -18.21
N GLY A 324 2.41 -30.23 -18.29
CA GLY A 324 3.41 -31.05 -17.60
C GLY A 324 3.32 -31.11 -16.07
N ASN A 325 2.11 -31.25 -15.51
CA ASN A 325 1.89 -31.34 -14.06
C ASN A 325 2.36 -30.09 -13.29
N SER A 326 2.25 -28.92 -13.93
CA SER A 326 2.66 -27.65 -13.35
C SER A 326 1.63 -27.10 -12.34
N SER A 327 2.12 -26.26 -11.41
CA SER A 327 1.30 -25.59 -10.41
C SER A 327 1.55 -24.08 -10.38
N ILE A 328 0.48 -23.31 -10.18
CA ILE A 328 0.55 -21.88 -9.90
C ILE A 328 0.04 -21.68 -8.48
N ASP A 329 0.95 -21.32 -7.59
CA ASP A 329 0.69 -21.25 -6.16
C ASP A 329 0.72 -19.80 -5.67
N TYR A 330 -0.43 -19.14 -5.78
CA TYR A 330 -0.54 -17.73 -5.47
C TYR A 330 -0.75 -17.51 -3.97
N GLY A 331 0.29 -16.98 -3.31
CA GLY A 331 0.25 -16.65 -1.89
C GLY A 331 -0.50 -15.33 -1.61
N SER A 332 -1.04 -15.20 -0.40
CA SER A 332 -1.78 -14.01 0.06
C SER A 332 -0.99 -12.69 -0.03
N ASN A 333 0.35 -12.76 -0.08
CA ASN A 333 1.23 -11.59 -0.13
C ASN A 333 1.52 -11.10 -1.56
N LEU A 334 0.95 -11.73 -2.59
CA LEU A 334 1.17 -11.35 -3.99
C LEU A 334 0.20 -10.26 -4.48
N PHE A 335 -0.83 -9.93 -3.71
CA PHE A 335 -1.76 -8.86 -4.02
C PHE A 335 -1.09 -7.47 -3.93
N HIS A 336 -0.10 -7.33 -3.04
CA HIS A 336 0.77 -6.16 -2.93
C HIS A 336 2.24 -6.62 -2.88
N VAL A 337 2.86 -6.80 -4.05
CA VAL A 337 4.29 -7.14 -4.11
C VAL A 337 5.11 -5.86 -4.02
N HIS A 338 5.88 -5.74 -2.94
CA HIS A 338 6.86 -4.68 -2.79
C HIS A 338 8.14 -5.05 -3.50
N PHE A 339 8.45 -4.37 -4.61
CA PHE A 339 9.73 -4.50 -5.29
C PHE A 339 10.72 -3.49 -4.74
N LYS A 340 11.89 -3.97 -4.29
CA LYS A 340 12.94 -3.11 -3.78
C LYS A 340 13.55 -2.31 -4.94
N THR A 341 13.09 -1.08 -5.08
CA THR A 341 13.69 -0.08 -5.97
C THR A 341 14.37 0.97 -5.10
N ASN A 342 15.68 1.09 -5.22
CA ASN A 342 16.51 2.05 -4.49
C ASN A 342 16.25 3.53 -4.90
N THR A 343 15.15 3.81 -5.63
CA THR A 343 14.69 5.14 -6.03
C THR A 343 13.16 5.24 -5.93
N SER A 344 12.70 6.34 -5.32
CA SER A 344 11.31 6.70 -5.02
C SER A 344 10.48 7.10 -6.25
N GLN A 345 10.30 6.22 -7.23
CA GLN A 345 9.55 6.55 -8.47
C GLN A 345 8.18 5.84 -8.55
N GLY A 346 7.76 5.20 -7.47
CA GLY A 346 6.39 4.77 -7.21
C GLY A 346 6.15 4.88 -5.71
N VAL A 347 4.93 5.22 -5.31
CA VAL A 347 4.61 5.58 -3.93
C VAL A 347 3.27 4.96 -3.57
N ASP A 348 3.31 3.84 -2.86
CA ASP A 348 2.12 3.18 -2.33
C ASP A 348 1.76 3.77 -0.97
N ILE A 349 0.49 4.10 -0.76
CA ILE A 349 0.00 4.53 0.55
C ILE A 349 -0.17 3.27 1.39
N LYS A 350 0.71 3.10 2.38
CA LYS A 350 0.66 1.97 3.31
C LYS A 350 -0.32 2.20 4.45
N ALA A 351 -0.41 3.44 4.92
CA ALA A 351 -1.31 3.81 6.00
C ALA A 351 -1.80 5.24 5.82
N TRP A 352 -3.06 5.48 6.18
CA TRP A 352 -3.66 6.80 6.32
C TRP A 352 -4.55 6.79 7.57
N LYS A 353 -4.25 7.64 8.54
CA LYS A 353 -5.04 7.71 9.79
C LYS A 353 -4.98 9.08 10.44
N GLU A 354 -6.05 9.43 11.14
CA GLU A 354 -6.01 10.46 12.18
C GLU A 354 -5.32 9.89 13.42
N ILE A 355 -4.49 10.69 14.08
CA ILE A 355 -3.83 10.31 15.33
C ILE A 355 -4.12 11.34 16.42
N GLU A 356 -4.27 10.85 17.65
CA GLU A 356 -4.44 11.68 18.85
C GLU A 356 -3.12 12.34 19.29
#